data_AF-F2LXA0-F1
#
_entry.id   AF-F2LXA0-F1
#
_cell.length_a   1.000
_cell.length_b   1.000
_cell.length_c   1.000
_cell.angle_alpha   90.00
_cell.angle_beta   90.00
_cell.angle_gamma   90.00
#
_symmetry.space_group_name_H-M   'P 1'
#
loop_
_entity.id
_entity.type
_entity.pdbx_description
1 polymer ?
#
loop_
_entity_poly.entity_id
_entity_poly.type
_entity_poly.pdbx_seq_one_letter_code
_entity_poly.pdbx_strand_id
1 'polypeptide(L)'
;MKDNPIGLLKDAIKSYLSTIEDEEFRFAILLKLNDEQVFLLNIYQSGKGFLEEFKGLQLRVSKSFRDILKENDRYESTGSIETDYPFLYGKFIEDSSVYIEKIYVEYQEVGLCEFLIKKEYIPTDVKDVLESLIQSIKPFLIDLYIEISEDIERRYFAVNSLNITKNMRPRTFYHSFRVADLAVAIADKIGLSKNSIRKLNYAALIHDIGEMYISNDIFYKQGSYTEEEVEILKQHPYFLKVIFARNPLMEDIVNIAYYHHERIDGGGYFGIKGDELPVESKILALCETIDGLYTDRPDRKGFDIRRIISIVRKLRGKAFDRRIAEASLEVLEKYYIKRDFEFSKINHLSNIGKPIVVEFEKGESIKLVQGVIEYITPTVVGIAFYQPINEAIEIGKTVRVQLFFFDLMFNFKGSVISSTKDYVNIFIKDTGESVFGSLHVFGNLTLLLYRLSLLWIRI
;
A
#
# COMPACT_ATOMS: atom_id res chain seq x y z
N MET A 1 -1.85 -9.32 25.52
CA MET A 1 -1.92 -10.57 24.75
C MET A 1 -3.19 -10.51 23.93
N LYS A 2 -3.13 -9.88 22.75
CA LYS A 2 -4.23 -9.93 21.78
C LYS A 2 -3.76 -10.93 20.75
N ASP A 3 -4.41 -12.08 20.73
CA ASP A 3 -4.03 -13.19 19.86
C ASP A 3 -3.93 -12.70 18.42
N ASN A 4 -2.87 -13.10 17.73
CA ASN A 4 -2.69 -12.85 16.32
C ASN A 4 -3.85 -13.54 15.58
N PRO A 5 -4.87 -12.82 15.08
CA PRO A 5 -6.09 -13.44 14.54
C PRO A 5 -5.75 -14.31 13.33
N ILE A 6 -4.72 -13.91 12.58
CA ILE A 6 -4.16 -14.67 11.46
C ILE A 6 -3.46 -15.93 11.96
N GLY A 7 -2.77 -15.89 13.10
CA GLY A 7 -2.15 -17.06 13.72
C GLY A 7 -3.19 -18.09 14.17
N LEU A 8 -4.22 -17.65 14.89
CA LEU A 8 -5.34 -18.52 15.30
C LEU A 8 -6.10 -19.09 14.10
N LEU A 9 -6.32 -18.28 13.07
CA LEU A 9 -6.90 -18.74 11.81
C LEU A 9 -6.02 -19.82 11.15
N LYS A 10 -4.69 -19.61 11.12
CA LYS A 10 -3.74 -20.59 10.57
C LYS A 10 -3.78 -21.91 11.35
N ASP A 11 -3.88 -21.84 12.66
CA ASP A 11 -3.89 -23.03 13.53
C ASP A 11 -5.23 -23.77 13.44
N ALA A 12 -6.36 -23.06 13.37
CA ALA A 12 -7.67 -23.64 13.12
C ALA A 12 -7.70 -24.36 11.76
N ILE A 13 -7.30 -23.66 10.69
CA ILE A 13 -7.21 -24.23 9.34
C ILE A 13 -6.31 -25.48 9.34
N LYS A 14 -5.12 -25.42 9.93
CA LYS A 14 -4.22 -26.59 9.99
C LYS A 14 -4.80 -27.74 10.79
N SER A 15 -5.39 -27.48 11.96
CA SER A 15 -5.96 -28.52 12.83
C SER A 15 -7.09 -29.27 12.11
N TYR A 16 -7.99 -28.55 11.46
CA TYR A 16 -9.11 -29.16 10.74
C TYR A 16 -8.69 -29.81 9.43
N LEU A 17 -7.81 -29.18 8.66
CA LEU A 17 -7.37 -29.74 7.38
C LEU A 17 -6.40 -30.91 7.54
N SER A 18 -5.74 -31.05 8.70
CA SER A 18 -4.90 -32.22 8.99
C SER A 18 -5.70 -33.52 9.13
N THR A 19 -7.03 -33.46 9.23
CA THR A 19 -7.89 -34.65 9.18
C THR A 19 -8.21 -35.10 7.75
N ILE A 20 -7.78 -34.34 6.74
CA ILE A 20 -7.89 -34.67 5.31
C ILE A 20 -6.52 -35.22 4.88
N GLU A 21 -6.31 -36.53 4.97
CA GLU A 21 -5.04 -37.20 4.64
C GLU A 21 -4.74 -37.13 3.13
N ASP A 22 -3.53 -36.70 2.73
CA ASP A 22 -2.92 -36.92 1.40
C ASP A 22 -3.71 -36.50 0.13
N GLU A 23 -4.54 -35.45 0.21
CA GLU A 23 -5.38 -35.02 -0.93
C GLU A 23 -4.99 -33.66 -1.52
N GLU A 24 -5.05 -33.51 -2.86
CA GLU A 24 -4.81 -32.24 -3.57
C GLU A 24 -6.00 -31.27 -3.40
N PHE A 25 -5.98 -30.47 -2.32
CA PHE A 25 -6.93 -29.39 -2.10
C PHE A 25 -6.26 -28.02 -1.86
N ARG A 26 -7.03 -26.94 -2.02
CA ARG A 26 -6.66 -25.55 -1.71
C ARG A 26 -7.77 -24.85 -0.93
N PHE A 27 -7.38 -23.96 -0.03
CA PHE A 27 -8.30 -23.10 0.72
C PHE A 27 -7.83 -21.65 0.63
N ALA A 28 -8.75 -20.74 0.29
CA ALA A 28 -8.49 -19.32 0.18
C ALA A 28 -9.56 -18.51 0.92
N ILE A 29 -9.16 -17.37 1.47
CA ILE A 29 -10.09 -16.41 2.09
C ILE A 29 -9.94 -15.07 1.38
N LEU A 30 -11.05 -14.57 0.86
CA LEU A 30 -11.14 -13.34 0.09
C LEU A 30 -12.05 -12.36 0.83
N LEU A 31 -11.56 -11.16 1.14
CA LEU A 31 -12.39 -10.09 1.70
C LEU A 31 -12.82 -9.15 0.58
N LYS A 32 -14.10 -8.81 0.51
CA LYS A 32 -14.64 -7.90 -0.50
C LYS A 32 -14.23 -6.46 -0.16
N LEU A 33 -13.50 -5.81 -1.06
CA LEU A 33 -13.13 -4.40 -0.93
C LEU A 33 -14.12 -3.48 -1.65
N ASN A 34 -14.54 -3.89 -2.84
CA ASN A 34 -15.64 -3.30 -3.60
C ASN A 34 -16.17 -4.35 -4.59
N ASP A 35 -17.12 -3.98 -5.44
CA ASP A 35 -17.71 -4.92 -6.39
C ASP A 35 -16.70 -5.49 -7.39
N GLU A 36 -15.57 -4.85 -7.61
CA GLU A 36 -14.56 -5.31 -8.56
C GLU A 36 -13.29 -5.83 -7.91
N GLN A 37 -13.10 -5.65 -6.59
CA GLN A 37 -11.85 -5.94 -5.91
C GLN A 37 -12.03 -6.74 -4.63
N VAL A 38 -11.11 -7.68 -4.42
CA VAL A 38 -10.99 -8.51 -3.24
C VAL A 38 -9.59 -8.40 -2.64
N PHE A 39 -9.49 -8.61 -1.34
CA PHE A 39 -8.24 -8.76 -0.61
C PHE A 39 -8.06 -10.23 -0.24
N LEU A 40 -7.08 -10.89 -0.85
CA LEU A 40 -6.68 -12.23 -0.48
C LEU A 40 -5.97 -12.19 0.85
N LEU A 41 -6.59 -12.81 1.85
CA LEU A 41 -5.96 -12.95 3.14
C LEU A 41 -4.78 -13.92 3.08
N ASN A 42 -5.01 -15.16 2.65
CA ASN A 42 -3.97 -16.16 2.43
C ASN A 42 -4.51 -17.35 1.62
N ILE A 43 -3.60 -18.19 1.14
CA ILE A 43 -3.91 -19.48 0.52
C ILE A 43 -3.23 -20.57 1.32
N TYR A 44 -3.97 -21.63 1.63
CA TYR A 44 -3.43 -22.89 2.08
C TYR A 44 -3.49 -23.90 0.94
N GLN A 45 -2.39 -24.58 0.66
CA GLN A 45 -2.35 -25.68 -0.29
C GLN A 45 -1.86 -26.95 0.41
N SER A 46 -2.58 -28.07 0.23
CA SER A 46 -2.17 -29.37 0.74
C SER A 46 -0.76 -29.74 0.28
N GLY A 47 0.03 -30.36 1.17
CA GLY A 47 1.44 -30.67 0.95
C GLY A 47 2.41 -29.47 0.91
N LYS A 48 1.92 -28.23 0.78
CA LYS A 48 2.74 -27.00 0.76
C LYS A 48 2.52 -26.07 1.95
N GLY A 49 1.39 -26.17 2.63
CA GLY A 49 1.00 -25.29 3.72
C GLY A 49 0.53 -23.92 3.23
N PHE A 50 0.73 -22.88 4.04
CA PHE A 50 0.39 -21.51 3.68
C PHE A 50 1.38 -20.92 2.68
N LEU A 51 0.85 -20.39 1.59
CA LEU A 51 1.62 -19.76 0.52
C LEU A 51 1.79 -18.27 0.83
N GLU A 52 2.78 -17.95 1.69
CA GLU A 52 3.00 -16.59 2.20
C GLU A 52 3.26 -15.55 1.10
N GLU A 53 3.72 -15.96 -0.09
CA GLU A 53 3.90 -15.09 -1.25
C GLU A 53 2.59 -14.46 -1.76
N PHE A 54 1.43 -15.04 -1.45
CA PHE A 54 0.11 -14.52 -1.85
C PHE A 54 -0.64 -13.82 -0.71
N LYS A 55 -0.03 -13.73 0.48
CA LYS A 55 -0.68 -13.12 1.63
C LYS A 55 -0.88 -11.62 1.41
N GLY A 56 -2.11 -11.15 1.57
CA GLY A 56 -2.47 -9.73 1.52
C GLY A 56 -2.49 -9.11 0.11
N LEU A 57 -2.69 -9.93 -0.93
CA LEU A 57 -2.83 -9.42 -2.29
C LEU A 57 -4.20 -8.77 -2.48
N GLN A 58 -4.22 -7.55 -3.00
CA GLN A 58 -5.44 -6.93 -3.51
C GLN A 58 -5.57 -7.24 -5.00
N LEU A 59 -6.70 -7.81 -5.38
CA LEU A 59 -6.96 -8.38 -6.70
C LEU A 59 -8.25 -7.82 -7.27
N ARG A 60 -8.30 -7.60 -8.58
CA ARG A 60 -9.56 -7.42 -9.29
C ARG A 60 -10.15 -8.78 -9.66
N VAL A 61 -11.46 -8.88 -9.56
CA VAL A 61 -12.22 -10.08 -9.95
C VAL A 61 -12.92 -9.88 -11.28
N SER A 62 -13.06 -10.96 -12.05
CA SER A 62 -13.70 -10.95 -13.37
C SER A 62 -15.21 -10.68 -13.28
N LYS A 63 -15.84 -10.34 -14.42
CA LYS A 63 -17.30 -10.21 -14.47
C LYS A 63 -18.01 -11.55 -14.17
N SER A 64 -17.55 -12.64 -14.77
CA SER A 64 -18.14 -13.97 -14.56
C SER A 64 -18.06 -14.41 -13.10
N PHE A 65 -16.95 -14.15 -12.41
CA PHE A 65 -16.89 -14.41 -10.96
C PHE A 65 -17.91 -13.59 -10.18
N ARG A 66 -18.03 -12.30 -10.49
CA ARG A 66 -19.04 -11.43 -9.83
C ARG A 66 -20.46 -11.91 -10.08
N ASP A 67 -20.76 -12.42 -11.27
CA ASP A 67 -22.08 -12.93 -11.61
C ASP A 67 -22.36 -14.23 -10.83
N ILE A 68 -21.38 -15.13 -10.69
CA ILE A 68 -21.49 -16.34 -9.86
C ILE A 68 -21.75 -15.99 -8.38
N LEU A 69 -21.06 -14.98 -7.84
CA LEU A 69 -21.26 -14.52 -6.47
C LEU A 69 -22.64 -13.92 -6.23
N LYS A 70 -23.26 -13.31 -7.24
CA LYS A 70 -24.60 -12.71 -7.11
C LYS A 70 -25.71 -13.75 -7.09
N GLU A 71 -25.54 -14.82 -7.85
CA GLU A 71 -26.62 -15.79 -8.10
C GLU A 71 -26.72 -16.87 -7.03
N ASN A 72 -25.69 -17.08 -6.21
CA ASN A 72 -25.63 -18.18 -5.26
C ASN A 72 -25.05 -17.75 -3.90
N ASP A 73 -25.73 -18.11 -2.81
CA ASP A 73 -25.18 -17.99 -1.45
C ASP A 73 -24.14 -19.07 -1.15
N ARG A 74 -24.19 -20.16 -1.92
CA ARG A 74 -23.25 -21.27 -1.94
C ARG A 74 -23.17 -21.86 -3.33
N TYR A 75 -21.97 -22.02 -3.87
CA TYR A 75 -21.76 -22.59 -5.21
C TYR A 75 -20.86 -23.83 -5.13
N GLU A 76 -21.28 -24.91 -5.80
CA GLU A 76 -20.52 -26.14 -5.99
C GLU A 76 -20.27 -26.33 -7.49
N SER A 77 -19.03 -26.11 -7.95
CA SER A 77 -18.70 -26.32 -9.36
C SER A 77 -18.47 -27.80 -9.65
N THR A 78 -19.08 -28.31 -10.71
CA THR A 78 -18.90 -29.69 -11.20
C THR A 78 -18.36 -29.68 -12.63
N GLY A 79 -17.10 -29.26 -12.84
CA GLY A 79 -16.54 -29.23 -14.20
C GLY A 79 -15.17 -28.57 -14.31
N SER A 80 -14.59 -28.58 -15.51
CA SER A 80 -13.37 -27.83 -15.80
C SER A 80 -13.64 -26.35 -15.63
N ILE A 81 -13.08 -25.74 -14.58
CA ILE A 81 -13.26 -24.33 -14.29
C ILE A 81 -12.51 -23.54 -15.36
N GLU A 82 -13.25 -22.92 -16.29
CA GLU A 82 -12.68 -22.02 -17.28
C GLU A 82 -12.02 -20.80 -16.61
N THR A 83 -11.05 -20.23 -17.32
CA THR A 83 -9.99 -19.29 -16.89
C THR A 83 -10.41 -17.95 -16.27
N ASP A 84 -11.68 -17.77 -15.94
CA ASP A 84 -12.21 -16.50 -15.44
C ASP A 84 -12.46 -16.49 -13.93
N TYR A 85 -12.17 -17.56 -13.21
CA TYR A 85 -12.27 -17.60 -11.76
C TYR A 85 -11.04 -16.96 -11.09
N PRO A 86 -11.18 -16.19 -9.99
CA PRO A 86 -10.06 -15.76 -9.19
C PRO A 86 -9.57 -16.92 -8.30
N PHE A 87 -9.32 -18.11 -8.86
CA PHE A 87 -8.33 -18.98 -8.24
C PHE A 87 -6.95 -18.45 -8.63
N LEU A 88 -6.56 -17.43 -7.88
CA LEU A 88 -5.27 -17.36 -7.23
C LEU A 88 -4.29 -18.45 -7.68
N TYR A 89 -3.34 -18.01 -8.49
CA TYR A 89 -2.00 -18.58 -8.63
C TYR A 89 -1.85 -20.05 -8.21
N GLY A 90 -1.78 -20.93 -9.20
CA GLY A 90 -1.35 -22.30 -9.04
C GLY A 90 -1.92 -23.19 -10.13
N LYS A 91 -1.17 -24.22 -10.50
CA LYS A 91 -1.54 -25.20 -11.54
C LYS A 91 -3.00 -25.63 -11.37
N PHE A 92 -3.79 -25.59 -12.44
CA PHE A 92 -5.16 -26.11 -12.47
C PHE A 92 -5.18 -27.52 -11.86
N ILE A 93 -6.06 -27.76 -10.89
CA ILE A 93 -6.30 -29.12 -10.39
C ILE A 93 -7.41 -29.67 -11.28
N GLU A 94 -7.03 -30.60 -12.16
CA GLU A 94 -7.98 -31.23 -13.06
C GLU A 94 -9.04 -32.02 -12.28
N ASP A 95 -10.28 -31.96 -12.77
CA ASP A 95 -11.43 -32.64 -12.19
C ASP A 95 -11.67 -32.32 -10.70
N SER A 96 -11.65 -31.03 -10.36
CA SER A 96 -11.94 -30.51 -9.02
C SER A 96 -13.38 -30.02 -8.86
N SER A 97 -13.84 -29.97 -7.61
CA SER A 97 -14.99 -29.21 -7.16
C SER A 97 -14.56 -28.02 -6.31
N VAL A 98 -15.32 -26.93 -6.39
CA VAL A 98 -15.10 -25.70 -5.62
C VAL A 98 -16.33 -25.43 -4.79
N TYR A 99 -16.11 -25.21 -3.49
CA TYR A 99 -17.10 -24.78 -2.51
C TYR A 99 -16.83 -23.34 -2.14
N ILE A 100 -17.88 -22.51 -2.10
CA ILE A 100 -17.81 -21.11 -1.69
C ILE A 100 -18.81 -20.86 -0.57
N GLU A 101 -18.34 -20.18 0.47
CA GLU A 101 -19.18 -19.68 1.56
C GLU A 101 -18.93 -18.18 1.76
N LYS A 102 -20.01 -17.40 1.76
CA LYS A 102 -19.93 -15.95 1.96
C LYS A 102 -19.77 -15.59 3.43
N ILE A 103 -18.97 -14.57 3.68
CA ILE A 103 -18.75 -14.01 5.02
C ILE A 103 -19.62 -12.75 5.13
N TYR A 104 -20.43 -12.71 6.17
CA TYR A 104 -21.28 -11.56 6.49
C TYR A 104 -20.92 -10.94 7.84
N VAL A 105 -20.90 -9.61 7.87
CA VAL A 105 -20.95 -8.79 9.09
C VAL A 105 -22.33 -8.16 9.13
N GLU A 106 -23.10 -8.50 10.17
CA GLU A 106 -24.53 -8.16 10.24
C GLU A 106 -25.29 -8.65 9.01
N TYR A 107 -25.59 -7.76 8.07
CA TYR A 107 -26.30 -8.05 6.81
C TYR A 107 -25.46 -7.75 5.56
N GLN A 108 -24.23 -7.29 5.73
CA GLN A 108 -23.34 -6.91 4.64
C GLN A 108 -22.41 -8.07 4.28
N GLU A 109 -22.36 -8.44 3.00
CA GLU A 109 -21.36 -9.37 2.48
C GLU A 109 -19.98 -8.69 2.50
N VAL A 110 -19.08 -9.22 3.31
CA VAL A 110 -17.73 -8.66 3.53
C VAL A 110 -16.62 -9.48 2.91
N GLY A 111 -16.95 -10.64 2.34
CA GLY A 111 -15.97 -11.55 1.76
C GLY A 111 -16.54 -12.95 1.54
N LEU A 112 -15.66 -13.89 1.28
CA LEU A 112 -15.97 -15.31 1.10
C LEU A 112 -14.76 -16.19 1.40
N CYS A 113 -15.03 -17.47 1.67
CA CYS A 113 -14.05 -18.54 1.71
C CYS A 113 -14.23 -19.43 0.49
N GLU A 114 -13.13 -19.80 -0.16
CA GLU A 114 -13.12 -20.77 -1.26
C GLU A 114 -12.37 -22.02 -0.83
N PHE A 115 -12.96 -23.18 -1.10
CA PHE A 115 -12.33 -24.48 -0.89
C PHE A 115 -12.40 -25.28 -2.19
N LEU A 116 -11.24 -25.65 -2.72
CA LEU A 116 -11.11 -26.43 -3.94
C LEU A 116 -10.54 -27.80 -3.58
N ILE A 117 -11.19 -28.87 -4.04
CA ILE A 117 -10.78 -30.27 -3.78
C ILE A 117 -10.98 -31.12 -5.04
N LYS A 118 -10.11 -32.10 -5.29
CA LYS A 118 -10.28 -33.02 -6.41
C LYS A 118 -11.49 -33.93 -6.20
N LYS A 119 -12.29 -34.17 -7.24
CA LYS A 119 -13.55 -34.92 -7.12
C LYS A 119 -13.38 -36.35 -6.62
N GLU A 120 -12.29 -37.01 -7.01
CA GLU A 120 -11.96 -38.37 -6.57
C GLU A 120 -11.83 -38.50 -5.05
N TYR A 121 -11.65 -37.37 -4.37
CA TYR A 121 -11.37 -37.31 -2.96
C TYR A 121 -12.52 -36.78 -2.11
N ILE A 122 -13.60 -36.23 -2.68
CA ILE A 122 -14.70 -35.61 -1.93
C ILE A 122 -15.30 -36.60 -0.91
N PRO A 123 -15.03 -36.44 0.40
CA PRO A 123 -15.65 -37.29 1.44
C PRO A 123 -17.16 -37.05 1.55
N THR A 124 -17.90 -38.03 2.07
CA THR A 124 -19.36 -37.93 2.24
C THR A 124 -19.77 -36.79 3.18
N ASP A 125 -18.93 -36.46 4.17
CA ASP A 125 -19.21 -35.48 5.23
C ASP A 125 -18.41 -34.17 5.08
N VAL A 126 -17.67 -33.99 3.97
CA VAL A 126 -16.77 -32.82 3.80
C VAL A 126 -17.52 -31.51 3.85
N LYS A 127 -18.77 -31.53 3.41
CA LYS A 127 -19.68 -30.39 3.43
C LYS A 127 -19.89 -29.86 4.85
N ASP A 128 -20.12 -30.76 5.80
CA ASP A 128 -20.36 -30.43 7.21
C ASP A 128 -19.06 -29.99 7.90
N VAL A 129 -17.94 -30.61 7.54
CA VAL A 129 -16.60 -30.22 8.03
C VAL A 129 -16.26 -28.80 7.59
N LEU A 130 -16.52 -28.46 6.32
CA LEU A 130 -16.27 -27.12 5.78
C LEU A 130 -17.17 -26.07 6.43
N GLU A 131 -18.46 -26.37 6.62
CA GLU A 131 -19.39 -25.48 7.33
C GLU A 131 -18.91 -25.20 8.76
N SER A 132 -18.49 -26.25 9.49
CA SER A 132 -17.98 -26.11 10.85
C SER A 132 -16.70 -25.25 10.90
N LEU A 133 -15.77 -25.49 9.97
CA LEU A 133 -14.54 -24.71 9.84
C LEU A 133 -14.87 -23.23 9.60
N ILE A 134 -15.72 -22.93 8.61
CA ILE A 134 -16.09 -21.55 8.27
C ILE A 134 -16.75 -20.85 9.46
N GLN A 135 -17.67 -21.53 10.15
CA GLN A 135 -18.33 -20.98 11.33
C GLN A 135 -17.35 -20.71 12.49
N SER A 136 -16.33 -21.56 12.66
CA SER A 136 -15.30 -21.39 13.70
C SER A 136 -14.38 -20.20 13.43
N ILE A 137 -14.08 -19.91 12.16
CA ILE A 137 -13.15 -18.83 11.77
C ILE A 137 -13.86 -17.48 11.59
N LYS A 138 -15.18 -17.49 11.36
CA LYS A 138 -15.99 -16.30 11.06
C LYS A 138 -15.73 -15.12 12.03
N PRO A 139 -15.69 -15.27 13.36
CA PRO A 139 -15.42 -14.15 14.26
C PRO A 139 -14.07 -13.45 13.98
N PHE A 140 -13.02 -14.22 13.72
CA PHE A 140 -11.70 -13.67 13.40
C PHE A 140 -11.68 -12.94 12.06
N LEU A 141 -12.48 -13.41 11.10
CA LEU A 141 -12.61 -12.77 9.78
C LEU A 141 -13.35 -11.43 9.87
N ILE A 142 -14.32 -11.31 10.78
CA ILE A 142 -15.02 -10.05 11.04
C ILE A 142 -14.06 -9.00 11.58
N ASP A 143 -13.29 -9.33 12.63
CA ASP A 143 -12.32 -8.40 13.22
C ASP A 143 -11.27 -7.95 12.19
N LEU A 144 -10.81 -8.89 11.36
CA LEU A 144 -9.82 -8.61 10.34
C LEU A 144 -10.38 -7.78 9.18
N TYR A 145 -11.63 -8.03 8.79
CA TYR A 145 -12.34 -7.21 7.81
C TYR A 145 -12.48 -5.76 8.30
N ILE A 146 -12.84 -5.57 9.56
CA ILE A 146 -12.94 -4.24 10.17
C ILE A 146 -11.56 -3.55 10.11
N GLU A 147 -10.48 -4.22 10.53
CA GLU A 147 -9.13 -3.64 10.48
C GLU A 147 -8.71 -3.22 9.06
N ILE A 148 -8.97 -4.08 8.07
CA ILE A 148 -8.62 -3.81 6.66
C ILE A 148 -9.49 -2.67 6.10
N SER A 149 -10.79 -2.66 6.40
CA SER A 149 -11.71 -1.63 5.93
C SER A 149 -11.35 -0.27 6.52
N GLU A 150 -11.06 -0.22 7.82
CA GLU A 150 -10.53 0.97 8.49
C GLU A 150 -9.25 1.49 7.83
N ASP A 151 -8.30 0.61 7.49
CA ASP A 151 -7.05 1.02 6.83
C ASP A 151 -7.29 1.56 5.42
N ILE A 152 -8.20 0.95 4.66
CA ILE A 152 -8.59 1.41 3.32
C ILE A 152 -9.25 2.79 3.40
N GLU A 153 -10.14 3.00 4.37
CA GLU A 153 -10.78 4.30 4.58
C GLU A 153 -9.76 5.36 5.01
N ARG A 154 -8.88 5.06 5.96
CA ARG A 154 -7.77 5.95 6.36
C ARG A 154 -6.91 6.34 5.17
N ARG A 155 -6.57 5.37 4.33
CA ARG A 155 -5.83 5.58 3.09
C ARG A 155 -6.59 6.48 2.14
N TYR A 156 -7.88 6.23 1.92
CA TYR A 156 -8.73 7.04 1.05
C TYR A 156 -8.76 8.50 1.50
N PHE A 157 -8.95 8.75 2.80
CA PHE A 157 -8.89 10.09 3.37
C PHE A 157 -7.52 10.76 3.15
N ALA A 158 -6.43 10.06 3.41
CA ALA A 158 -5.07 10.59 3.22
C ALA A 158 -4.80 10.94 1.75
N VAL A 159 -5.20 10.08 0.81
CA VAL A 159 -5.00 10.30 -0.63
C VAL A 159 -5.84 11.46 -1.15
N ASN A 160 -7.11 11.53 -0.76
CA ASN A 160 -7.96 12.64 -1.18
C ASN A 160 -7.47 13.97 -0.61
N SER A 161 -6.99 13.96 0.63
CA SER A 161 -6.34 15.11 1.26
C SER A 161 -5.15 15.60 0.44
N LEU A 162 -4.30 14.67 -0.02
CA LEU A 162 -3.20 14.99 -0.91
C LEU A 162 -3.65 15.49 -2.28
N ASN A 163 -4.69 14.91 -2.88
CA ASN A 163 -5.20 15.36 -4.17
C ASN A 163 -5.75 16.79 -4.12
N ILE A 164 -6.44 17.16 -3.04
CA ILE A 164 -6.86 18.54 -2.79
C ILE A 164 -5.63 19.45 -2.67
N THR A 165 -4.65 19.03 -1.86
CA THR A 165 -3.38 19.74 -1.66
C THR A 165 -2.63 19.94 -2.98
N LYS A 166 -2.60 18.94 -3.86
CA LYS A 166 -1.95 19.01 -5.19
C LYS A 166 -2.50 20.16 -6.02
N ASN A 167 -3.82 20.34 -6.02
CA ASN A 167 -4.49 21.35 -6.84
C ASN A 167 -4.34 22.76 -6.26
N MET A 168 -4.29 22.90 -4.93
CA MET A 168 -4.28 24.20 -4.23
C MET A 168 -2.89 24.67 -3.80
N ARG A 169 -2.01 23.72 -3.46
CA ARG A 169 -0.63 23.89 -2.96
C ARG A 169 0.30 22.81 -3.55
N PRO A 170 0.67 22.89 -4.85
CA PRO A 170 1.50 21.86 -5.49
C PRO A 170 2.83 21.58 -4.79
N ARG A 171 3.46 22.61 -4.19
CA ARG A 171 4.72 22.45 -3.45
C ARG A 171 4.53 21.60 -2.18
N THR A 172 3.50 21.91 -1.40
CA THR A 172 3.12 21.16 -0.19
C THR A 172 2.86 19.68 -0.54
N PHE A 173 2.15 19.40 -1.63
CA PHE A 173 1.93 18.02 -2.08
C PHE A 173 3.23 17.21 -2.24
N TYR A 174 4.24 17.75 -2.95
CA TYR A 174 5.51 17.03 -3.12
C TYR A 174 6.30 16.92 -1.82
N HIS A 175 6.20 17.94 -0.97
CA HIS A 175 6.80 17.94 0.35
C HIS A 175 6.23 16.82 1.23
N SER A 176 4.91 16.68 1.33
CA SER A 176 4.27 15.62 2.11
C SER A 176 4.69 14.22 1.66
N PHE A 177 4.89 13.99 0.35
CA PHE A 177 5.44 12.73 -0.15
C PHE A 177 6.88 12.46 0.32
N ARG A 178 7.78 13.43 0.18
CA ARG A 178 9.20 13.27 0.58
C ARG A 178 9.32 13.06 2.09
N VAL A 179 8.53 13.80 2.88
CA VAL A 179 8.46 13.65 4.33
C VAL A 179 7.97 12.26 4.71
N ALA A 180 6.89 11.78 4.09
CA ALA A 180 6.33 10.44 4.36
C ALA A 180 7.33 9.32 4.04
N ASP A 181 8.08 9.46 2.96
CA ASP A 181 9.08 8.47 2.56
C ASP A 181 10.23 8.36 3.55
N LEU A 182 10.77 9.52 3.94
CA LEU A 182 11.83 9.59 4.93
C LEU A 182 11.35 9.06 6.29
N ALA A 183 10.11 9.40 6.68
CA ALA A 183 9.51 8.95 7.93
C ALA A 183 9.37 7.43 7.97
N VAL A 184 8.88 6.81 6.89
CA VAL A 184 8.78 5.34 6.79
C VAL A 184 10.15 4.68 6.86
N ALA A 185 11.15 5.21 6.15
CA ALA A 185 12.50 4.66 6.15
C ALA A 185 13.14 4.71 7.55
N ILE A 186 12.97 5.82 8.27
CA ILE A 186 13.45 5.97 9.64
C ILE A 186 12.70 5.05 10.61
N ALA A 187 11.37 4.97 10.48
CA ALA A 187 10.52 4.14 11.32
C ALA A 187 10.82 2.64 11.17
N ASP A 188 11.02 2.16 9.94
CA ASP A 188 11.43 0.78 9.66
C ASP A 188 12.83 0.51 10.22
N LYS A 189 13.76 1.46 10.05
CA LYS A 189 15.13 1.36 10.59
C LYS A 189 15.18 1.24 12.12
N ILE A 190 14.32 1.96 12.84
CA ILE A 190 14.23 1.82 14.30
C ILE A 190 13.37 0.63 14.73
N GLY A 191 12.72 -0.09 13.82
CA GLY A 191 11.93 -1.28 14.14
C GLY A 191 10.54 -0.98 14.70
N LEU A 192 9.87 0.07 14.23
CA LEU A 192 8.45 0.28 14.55
C LEU A 192 7.59 -0.84 13.94
N SER A 193 6.43 -1.09 14.54
CA SER A 193 5.45 -2.04 14.01
C SER A 193 4.92 -1.58 12.64
N LYS A 194 4.50 -2.53 11.78
CA LYS A 194 3.92 -2.17 10.47
C LYS A 194 2.67 -1.30 10.59
N ASN A 195 1.88 -1.46 11.66
CA ASN A 195 0.74 -0.59 11.95
C ASN A 195 1.19 0.84 12.31
N SER A 196 2.20 1.00 13.18
CA SER A 196 2.77 2.33 13.49
C SER A 196 3.36 3.00 12.24
N ILE A 197 4.08 2.25 11.40
CA ILE A 197 4.63 2.77 10.15
C ILE A 197 3.52 3.23 9.20
N ARG A 198 2.43 2.47 9.08
CA ARG A 198 1.23 2.85 8.29
C ARG A 198 0.62 4.15 8.80
N LYS A 199 0.36 4.26 10.11
CA LYS A 199 -0.20 5.47 10.73
C LYS A 199 0.71 6.70 10.54
N LEU A 200 2.01 6.52 10.75
CA LEU A 200 3.00 7.57 10.49
C LEU A 200 3.03 7.98 9.02
N ASN A 201 2.91 7.04 8.09
CA ASN A 201 2.82 7.35 6.67
C ASN A 201 1.59 8.21 6.38
N TYR A 202 0.39 7.81 6.81
CA TYR A 202 -0.82 8.62 6.64
C TYR A 202 -0.69 10.00 7.28
N ALA A 203 -0.12 10.07 8.49
CA ALA A 203 0.08 11.33 9.20
C ALA A 203 1.01 12.26 8.41
N ALA A 204 2.11 11.72 7.90
CA ALA A 204 3.04 12.47 7.07
C ALA A 204 2.45 12.92 5.73
N LEU A 205 1.50 12.17 5.16
CA LEU A 205 0.81 12.58 3.94
C LEU A 205 -0.16 13.73 4.17
N ILE A 206 -0.77 13.84 5.35
CA ILE A 206 -1.80 14.85 5.64
C ILE A 206 -1.33 16.03 6.47
N HIS A 207 -0.10 16.01 7.02
CA HIS A 207 0.30 16.94 8.09
C HIS A 207 0.07 18.43 7.78
N ASP A 208 0.25 18.83 6.53
CA ASP A 208 0.10 20.20 6.06
C ASP A 208 -1.23 20.54 5.40
N ILE A 209 -2.23 19.64 5.36
CA ILE A 209 -3.51 19.99 4.72
C ILE A 209 -4.21 21.18 5.40
N GLY A 210 -3.89 21.45 6.67
CA GLY A 210 -4.34 22.65 7.36
C GLY A 210 -3.88 23.97 6.71
N GLU A 211 -2.84 23.96 5.88
CA GLU A 211 -2.37 25.13 5.14
C GLU A 211 -3.43 25.67 4.17
N MET A 212 -4.44 24.87 3.80
CA MET A 212 -5.56 25.32 2.97
C MET A 212 -6.39 26.42 3.65
N TYR A 213 -6.34 26.50 4.98
CA TYR A 213 -7.06 27.52 5.77
C TYR A 213 -6.24 28.80 5.97
N ILE A 214 -5.00 28.84 5.48
CA ILE A 214 -4.15 30.03 5.51
C ILE A 214 -4.32 30.78 4.19
N SER A 215 -4.58 32.09 4.27
CA SER A 215 -4.72 32.97 3.10
C SER A 215 -3.51 32.88 2.18
N ASN A 216 -3.76 32.90 0.87
CA ASN A 216 -2.70 32.93 -0.15
C ASN A 216 -1.75 34.13 0.02
N ASP A 217 -2.27 35.28 0.48
CA ASP A 217 -1.47 36.50 0.65
C ASP A 217 -0.40 36.34 1.72
N ILE A 218 -0.70 35.58 2.78
CA ILE A 218 0.26 35.20 3.81
C ILE A 218 1.11 34.05 3.28
N PHE A 219 0.49 32.96 2.84
CA PHE A 219 1.21 31.73 2.48
C PHE A 219 2.26 31.94 1.37
N TYR A 220 1.96 32.75 0.36
CA TYR A 220 2.86 33.04 -0.76
C TYR A 220 3.60 34.37 -0.65
N LYS A 221 3.56 35.03 0.52
CA LYS A 221 4.25 36.28 0.78
C LYS A 221 5.73 36.17 0.42
N GLN A 222 6.25 37.19 -0.26
CA GLN A 222 7.68 37.34 -0.51
C GLN A 222 8.32 38.11 0.65
N GLY A 223 9.46 37.61 1.16
CA GLY A 223 10.17 38.20 2.29
C GLY A 223 9.79 37.62 3.64
N SER A 224 10.23 38.27 4.72
CA SER A 224 10.00 37.78 6.09
C SER A 224 8.56 37.97 6.55
N TYR A 225 8.08 37.01 7.33
CA TYR A 225 6.81 37.10 8.06
C TYR A 225 6.91 38.02 9.27
N THR A 226 5.84 38.75 9.57
CA THR A 226 5.67 39.42 10.87
C THR A 226 5.39 38.40 11.96
N GLU A 227 5.55 38.79 13.23
CA GLU A 227 5.21 37.89 14.35
C GLU A 227 3.75 37.42 14.30
N GLU A 228 2.82 38.32 13.95
CA GLU A 228 1.40 38.00 13.77
C GLU A 228 1.17 37.00 12.63
N GLU A 229 1.85 37.16 11.49
CA GLU A 229 1.77 36.23 10.37
C GLU A 229 2.35 34.86 10.73
N VAL A 230 3.43 34.82 11.51
CA VAL A 230 4.00 33.57 12.03
C VAL A 230 2.99 32.85 12.92
N GLU A 231 2.29 33.56 13.82
CA GLU A 231 1.25 32.94 14.65
C GLU A 231 0.06 32.41 13.83
N ILE A 232 -0.29 33.07 12.71
CA ILE A 232 -1.29 32.54 11.76
C ILE A 232 -0.77 31.27 11.08
N LEU A 233 0.48 31.25 10.61
CA LEU A 233 1.09 30.06 9.99
C LEU A 233 1.12 28.87 10.95
N LYS A 234 1.40 29.11 12.23
CA LYS A 234 1.41 28.09 13.29
C LYS A 234 0.05 27.44 13.57
N GLN A 235 -1.04 27.97 13.01
CA GLN A 235 -2.38 27.40 13.19
C GLN A 235 -2.68 26.22 12.25
N HIS A 236 -1.90 25.96 11.21
CA HIS A 236 -2.22 24.85 10.30
C HIS A 236 -2.30 23.46 10.96
N PRO A 237 -1.52 23.10 12.00
CA PRO A 237 -1.74 21.83 12.67
C PRO A 237 -3.09 21.83 13.42
N TYR A 238 -3.52 22.97 13.97
CA TYR A 238 -4.87 23.10 14.54
C TYR A 238 -5.96 22.92 13.47
N PHE A 239 -5.79 23.49 12.28
CA PHE A 239 -6.74 23.28 11.19
C PHE A 239 -6.82 21.82 10.74
N LEU A 240 -5.75 21.03 10.87
CA LEU A 240 -5.82 19.57 10.69
C LEU A 240 -6.87 18.93 11.61
N LYS A 241 -6.85 19.27 12.91
CA LYS A 241 -7.86 18.77 13.86
C LYS A 241 -9.27 19.22 13.49
N VAL A 242 -9.44 20.44 12.97
CA VAL A 242 -10.74 20.95 12.51
C VAL A 242 -11.24 20.17 11.30
N ILE A 243 -10.38 19.94 10.30
CA ILE A 243 -10.71 19.20 9.06
C ILE A 243 -11.21 17.79 9.38
N PHE A 244 -10.59 17.12 10.35
CA PHE A 244 -10.91 15.74 10.71
C PHE A 244 -11.77 15.61 11.99
N ALA A 245 -12.32 16.71 12.52
CA ALA A 245 -13.00 16.73 13.83
C ALA A 245 -14.18 15.75 13.95
N ARG A 246 -14.83 15.41 12.82
CA ARG A 246 -15.96 14.48 12.77
C ARG A 246 -15.59 13.08 12.26
N ASN A 247 -14.30 12.78 12.19
CA ASN A 247 -13.79 11.53 11.68
C ASN A 247 -12.94 10.81 12.76
N PRO A 248 -13.57 10.02 13.65
CA PRO A 248 -12.86 9.33 14.74
C PRO A 248 -11.85 8.31 14.21
N LEU A 249 -12.05 7.78 13.00
CA LEU A 249 -11.14 6.83 12.36
C LEU A 249 -9.74 7.43 12.11
N MET A 250 -9.68 8.74 11.89
CA MET A 250 -8.45 9.49 11.60
C MET A 250 -7.80 10.10 12.84
N GLU A 251 -8.42 9.99 14.03
CA GLU A 251 -8.02 10.74 15.22
C GLU A 251 -6.56 10.47 15.62
N ASP A 252 -6.14 9.20 15.62
CA ASP A 252 -4.78 8.81 15.99
C ASP A 252 -3.73 9.30 14.96
N ILE A 253 -4.06 9.22 13.67
CA ILE A 253 -3.23 9.75 12.57
C ILE A 253 -3.10 11.28 12.67
N VAL A 254 -4.23 11.96 12.92
CA VAL A 254 -4.28 13.42 13.09
C VAL A 254 -3.51 13.85 14.31
N ASN A 255 -3.56 13.11 15.41
CA ASN A 255 -2.76 13.40 16.60
C ASN A 255 -1.26 13.26 16.33
N ILE A 256 -0.83 12.27 15.54
CA ILE A 256 0.58 12.15 15.13
C ILE A 256 1.01 13.39 14.35
N ALA A 257 0.23 13.76 13.33
CA ALA A 257 0.49 14.88 12.46
C ALA A 257 0.37 16.23 13.17
N TYR A 258 -0.51 16.39 14.16
CA TYR A 258 -0.71 17.63 14.89
C TYR A 258 0.59 18.14 15.56
N TYR A 259 1.45 17.23 16.01
CA TYR A 259 2.70 17.57 16.69
C TYR A 259 3.93 17.57 15.77
N HIS A 260 3.76 17.64 14.45
CA HIS A 260 4.90 17.56 13.51
C HIS A 260 5.87 18.75 13.59
N HIS A 261 5.51 19.85 14.24
CA HIS A 261 6.43 20.96 14.52
C HIS A 261 6.98 20.97 15.96
N GLU A 262 6.70 19.93 16.75
CA GLU A 262 7.26 19.82 18.10
C GLU A 262 8.72 19.41 18.10
N ARG A 263 9.40 19.80 19.17
CA ARG A 263 10.79 19.47 19.43
C ARG A 263 10.89 18.80 20.79
N ILE A 264 11.80 17.83 20.96
CA ILE A 264 11.88 17.10 22.23
C ILE A 264 12.27 18.01 23.41
N ASP A 265 12.89 19.15 23.13
CA ASP A 265 13.25 20.19 24.12
C ASP A 265 12.07 21.09 24.53
N GLY A 266 10.88 20.90 23.95
CA GLY A 266 9.71 21.75 24.17
C GLY A 266 9.80 23.12 23.47
N GLY A 267 10.75 23.32 22.55
CA GLY A 267 10.86 24.55 21.76
C GLY A 267 9.96 24.59 20.53
N GLY A 268 8.96 23.71 20.44
CA GLY A 268 8.03 23.58 19.32
C GLY A 268 6.88 24.60 19.33
N TYR A 269 5.86 24.37 18.51
CA TYR A 269 4.72 25.31 18.37
C TYR A 269 3.85 25.37 19.63
N PHE A 270 3.61 24.23 20.27
CA PHE A 270 2.74 24.04 21.43
C PHE A 270 3.54 23.79 22.73
N GLY A 271 4.87 23.68 22.63
CA GLY A 271 5.76 23.55 23.78
C GLY A 271 5.72 22.18 24.46
N ILE A 272 5.32 21.14 23.73
CA ILE A 272 5.16 19.78 24.28
C ILE A 272 6.53 19.11 24.35
N LYS A 273 6.85 18.52 25.51
CA LYS A 273 8.14 17.88 25.73
C LYS A 273 8.21 16.49 25.12
N GLY A 274 9.42 16.05 24.81
CA GLY A 274 9.66 14.81 24.10
C GLY A 274 9.08 13.57 24.77
N ASP A 275 8.99 13.49 26.09
CA ASP A 275 8.37 12.38 26.81
C ASP A 275 6.85 12.25 26.60
N GLU A 276 6.19 13.35 26.27
CA GLU A 276 4.74 13.42 26.00
C GLU A 276 4.39 13.20 24.53
N LEU A 277 5.39 13.24 23.62
CA LEU A 277 5.18 13.09 22.18
C LEU A 277 5.13 11.61 21.76
N PRO A 278 4.18 11.25 20.86
CA PRO A 278 4.23 9.98 20.14
C PRO A 278 5.57 9.81 19.42
N VAL A 279 6.08 8.58 19.36
CA VAL A 279 7.34 8.31 18.65
C VAL A 279 7.22 8.67 17.17
N GLU A 280 6.05 8.46 16.58
CA GLU A 280 5.70 8.83 15.23
C GLU A 280 5.82 10.34 15.00
N SER A 281 5.32 11.18 15.91
CA SER A 281 5.42 12.65 15.81
C SER A 281 6.87 13.13 15.87
N LYS A 282 7.71 12.51 16.71
CA LYS A 282 9.15 12.83 16.77
C LYS A 282 9.88 12.51 15.47
N ILE A 283 9.50 11.40 14.82
CA ILE A 283 10.04 11.03 13.50
C ILE A 283 9.61 12.09 12.49
N LEU A 284 8.31 12.41 12.48
CA LEU A 284 7.73 13.34 11.53
C LEU A 284 8.37 14.73 11.63
N ALA A 285 8.59 15.26 12.84
CA ALA A 285 9.24 16.56 13.04
C ALA A 285 10.69 16.62 12.56
N LEU A 286 11.43 15.50 12.69
CA LEU A 286 12.77 15.41 12.11
C LEU A 286 12.72 15.39 10.58
N CYS A 287 11.80 14.61 10.00
CA CYS A 287 11.62 14.54 8.54
C CYS A 287 11.23 15.89 7.95
N GLU A 288 10.33 16.60 8.62
CA GLU A 288 9.90 17.95 8.29
C GLU A 288 11.09 18.90 8.17
N THR A 289 11.94 18.90 9.21
CA THR A 289 13.15 19.72 9.22
C THR A 289 14.11 19.32 8.10
N ILE A 290 14.31 18.01 7.87
CA ILE A 290 15.23 17.54 6.83
C ILE A 290 14.77 17.98 5.45
N ASP A 291 13.50 17.76 5.09
CA ASP A 291 12.98 18.15 3.78
C ASP A 291 13.01 19.67 3.60
N GLY A 292 12.58 20.41 4.61
CA GLY A 292 12.63 21.88 4.60
C GLY A 292 14.03 22.45 4.42
N LEU A 293 15.08 21.78 4.94
CA LEU A 293 16.48 22.16 4.72
C LEU A 293 16.96 21.79 3.31
N TYR A 294 16.55 20.63 2.80
CA TYR A 294 16.97 20.05 1.53
C TYR A 294 16.37 20.76 0.31
N THR A 295 15.12 21.21 0.38
CA THR A 295 14.42 21.78 -0.77
C THR A 295 14.72 23.26 -1.00
N ASP A 296 14.70 23.68 -2.26
CA ASP A 296 14.75 25.09 -2.64
C ASP A 296 13.47 25.81 -2.15
N ARG A 297 13.68 26.95 -1.51
CA ARG A 297 12.63 27.90 -1.11
C ARG A 297 12.78 29.18 -1.93
N PRO A 298 11.71 29.99 -2.09
CA PRO A 298 11.78 31.22 -2.88
C PRO A 298 12.95 32.15 -2.51
N ASP A 299 13.35 32.14 -1.24
CA ASP A 299 14.37 32.97 -0.63
C ASP A 299 15.74 32.27 -0.44
N ARG A 300 15.81 30.94 -0.58
CA ARG A 300 17.01 30.16 -0.23
C ARG A 300 17.14 28.86 -1.04
N LYS A 301 18.33 28.61 -1.59
CA LYS A 301 18.66 27.29 -2.13
C LYS A 301 18.71 26.20 -1.05
N GLY A 302 18.28 25.01 -1.41
CA GLY A 302 18.39 23.79 -0.61
C GLY A 302 19.81 23.54 -0.15
N PHE A 303 19.96 22.96 1.03
CA PHE A 303 21.27 22.58 1.57
C PHE A 303 21.71 21.24 0.98
N ASP A 304 23.02 21.09 0.78
CA ASP A 304 23.60 19.80 0.44
C ASP A 304 23.43 18.81 1.60
N ILE A 305 23.45 17.52 1.26
CA ILE A 305 23.23 16.46 2.23
C ILE A 305 24.25 16.46 3.39
N ARG A 306 25.52 16.84 3.13
CA ARG A 306 26.56 16.83 4.18
C ARG A 306 26.28 17.92 5.20
N ARG A 307 25.81 19.08 4.75
CA ARG A 307 25.35 20.16 5.64
C ARG A 307 24.14 19.74 6.47
N ILE A 308 23.17 19.05 5.88
CA ILE A 308 21.99 18.54 6.61
C ILE A 308 22.42 17.52 7.68
N ILE A 309 23.26 16.55 7.32
CA ILE A 309 23.83 15.57 8.25
C ILE A 309 24.53 16.25 9.43
N SER A 310 25.32 17.31 9.17
CA SER A 310 25.97 18.10 10.22
C SER A 310 24.96 18.76 11.16
N ILE A 311 23.89 19.34 10.63
CA ILE A 311 22.81 19.96 11.41
C ILE A 311 22.09 18.92 12.28
N VAL A 312 21.72 17.77 11.71
CA VAL A 312 21.06 16.67 12.44
C VAL A 312 21.96 16.16 13.57
N ARG A 313 23.26 15.96 13.32
CA ARG A 313 24.24 15.58 14.36
C ARG A 313 24.32 16.60 15.50
N LYS A 314 24.28 17.90 15.19
CA LYS A 314 24.32 18.98 16.19
C LYS A 314 23.06 19.04 17.05
N LEU A 315 21.91 18.72 16.47
CA LEU A 315 20.59 18.78 17.11
C LEU A 315 20.14 17.46 17.75
N ARG A 316 20.88 16.36 17.51
CA ARG A 316 20.66 15.05 18.14
C ARG A 316 20.68 15.15 19.67
N GLY A 317 19.64 14.63 20.31
CA GLY A 317 19.45 14.66 21.77
C GLY A 317 19.11 16.05 22.32
N LYS A 318 18.88 17.05 21.45
CA LYS A 318 18.45 18.40 21.81
C LYS A 318 17.07 18.70 21.21
N ALA A 319 17.01 18.93 19.90
CA ALA A 319 15.75 19.13 19.18
C ALA A 319 15.09 17.80 18.79
N PHE A 320 15.92 16.79 18.53
CA PHE A 320 15.49 15.50 18.00
C PHE A 320 15.90 14.36 18.93
N ASP A 321 15.01 13.38 19.05
CA ASP A 321 15.29 12.15 19.80
C ASP A 321 16.57 11.47 19.30
N ARG A 322 17.39 10.97 20.24
CA ARG A 322 18.71 10.44 19.92
C ARG A 322 18.64 9.23 18.99
N ARG A 323 17.72 8.29 19.26
CA ARG A 323 17.56 7.06 18.49
C ARG A 323 17.03 7.38 17.09
N ILE A 324 16.09 8.30 16.99
CA ILE A 324 15.50 8.73 15.71
C ILE A 324 16.54 9.47 14.85
N ALA A 325 17.31 10.39 15.45
CA ALA A 325 18.36 11.11 14.73
C ALA A 325 19.50 10.19 14.30
N GLU A 326 19.88 9.17 15.09
CA GLU A 326 20.89 8.19 14.68
C GLU A 326 20.41 7.36 13.48
N ALA A 327 19.17 6.88 13.52
CA ALA A 327 18.58 6.18 12.38
C ALA A 327 18.48 7.06 11.12
N SER A 328 18.11 8.33 11.27
CA SER A 328 18.04 9.25 10.12
C SER A 328 19.41 9.50 9.50
N LEU A 329 20.48 9.60 10.29
CA LEU A 329 21.84 9.77 9.76
C LEU A 329 22.27 8.57 8.93
N GLU A 330 22.00 7.35 9.39
CA GLU A 330 22.28 6.13 8.61
C GLU A 330 21.46 6.07 7.31
N VAL A 331 20.18 6.46 7.37
CA VAL A 331 19.31 6.57 6.20
C VAL A 331 19.89 7.61 5.23
N LEU A 332 20.20 8.82 5.67
CA LEU A 332 20.75 9.89 4.83
C LEU A 332 22.08 9.47 4.18
N GLU A 333 23.00 8.87 4.93
CA GLU A 333 24.31 8.43 4.39
C GLU A 333 24.16 7.29 3.37
N LYS A 334 23.29 6.31 3.65
CA LYS A 334 23.05 5.17 2.75
C LYS A 334 22.38 5.61 1.45
N TYR A 335 21.45 6.54 1.52
CA TYR A 335 20.53 6.83 0.41
C TYR A 335 20.86 8.10 -0.38
N TYR A 336 21.50 9.10 0.24
CA TYR A 336 21.76 10.39 -0.42
C TYR A 336 23.24 10.67 -0.70
N ILE A 337 24.19 10.04 0.00
CA ILE A 337 25.63 10.23 -0.27
C ILE A 337 26.14 9.23 -1.31
N LYS A 338 25.62 7.99 -1.32
CA LYS A 338 26.09 6.95 -2.25
C LYS A 338 25.49 7.03 -3.66
N ARG A 339 24.59 7.98 -3.94
CA ARG A 339 23.91 8.14 -5.24
C ARG A 339 23.71 9.62 -5.54
N ASP A 340 24.52 10.19 -6.44
CA ASP A 340 24.39 11.57 -6.92
C ASP A 340 23.01 11.78 -7.57
N PHE A 341 22.14 12.61 -6.98
CA PHE A 341 20.86 12.93 -7.60
C PHE A 341 20.33 14.33 -7.26
N GLU A 342 19.81 15.02 -8.28
CA GLU A 342 19.22 16.37 -8.22
C GLU A 342 17.70 16.31 -8.40
N PHE A 343 16.95 16.67 -7.36
CA PHE A 343 15.47 16.68 -7.35
C PHE A 343 14.84 17.82 -8.19
N SER A 344 15.62 18.80 -8.62
CA SER A 344 15.16 20.07 -9.22
C SER A 344 14.55 19.95 -10.63
N LYS A 345 14.58 18.77 -11.26
CA LYS A 345 14.17 18.57 -12.67
C LYS A 345 12.76 18.01 -12.88
N ILE A 346 12.01 17.72 -11.82
CA ILE A 346 10.68 17.10 -11.90
C ILE A 346 9.59 18.19 -11.93
N ASN A 347 9.57 19.01 -12.98
CA ASN A 347 8.65 20.16 -13.07
C ASN A 347 7.53 20.03 -14.13
N HIS A 348 7.38 18.87 -14.79
CA HIS A 348 6.39 18.73 -15.86
C HIS A 348 5.49 17.50 -15.65
N LEU A 349 4.24 17.75 -15.22
CA LEU A 349 3.17 16.76 -14.96
C LEU A 349 2.24 16.56 -16.17
N SER A 350 2.78 16.45 -17.37
CA SER A 350 1.99 16.11 -18.56
C SER A 350 2.61 14.89 -19.20
N ASN A 351 2.16 13.68 -18.86
CA ASN A 351 2.23 12.45 -19.68
C ASN A 351 1.77 11.21 -18.87
N ILE A 352 0.50 11.18 -18.49
CA ILE A 352 -0.21 9.93 -18.17
C ILE A 352 -0.75 9.41 -19.50
N GLY A 353 -0.39 8.20 -19.93
CA GLY A 353 -0.93 7.59 -21.17
C GLY A 353 0.06 6.99 -22.18
N LYS A 354 1.34 6.78 -21.82
CA LYS A 354 2.24 5.98 -22.67
C LYS A 354 1.91 4.48 -22.55
N PRO A 355 2.03 3.69 -23.64
CA PRO A 355 1.70 2.27 -23.65
C PRO A 355 2.58 1.52 -22.65
N ILE A 356 1.98 0.66 -21.84
CA ILE A 356 2.70 -0.27 -20.99
C ILE A 356 3.16 -1.42 -21.85
N VAL A 357 4.45 -1.75 -21.79
CA VAL A 357 5.00 -2.87 -22.52
C VAL A 357 5.16 -4.04 -21.57
N VAL A 358 4.42 -5.11 -21.84
CA VAL A 358 4.61 -6.41 -21.19
C VAL A 358 5.43 -7.29 -22.14
N GLU A 359 6.62 -7.68 -21.69
CA GLU A 359 7.49 -8.64 -22.37
C GLU A 359 7.39 -9.99 -21.66
N PHE A 360 7.13 -11.05 -22.42
CA PHE A 360 7.19 -12.41 -21.91
C PHE A 360 7.93 -13.33 -22.88
N GLU A 361 8.64 -14.31 -22.31
CA GLU A 361 9.45 -15.28 -23.05
C GLU A 361 8.58 -16.49 -23.47
N LYS A 362 8.37 -16.66 -24.79
CA LYS A 362 7.75 -17.87 -25.38
C LYS A 362 8.78 -18.52 -26.31
N GLY A 363 9.52 -19.51 -25.79
CA GLY A 363 10.65 -20.11 -26.51
C GLY A 363 11.78 -19.09 -26.71
N GLU A 364 12.34 -19.00 -27.93
CA GLU A 364 13.36 -17.99 -28.30
C GLU A 364 12.80 -16.60 -28.66
N SER A 365 11.47 -16.39 -28.56
CA SER A 365 10.82 -15.15 -29.02
C SER A 365 10.25 -14.32 -27.87
N ILE A 366 10.52 -13.01 -27.91
CA ILE A 366 9.96 -11.99 -27.01
C ILE A 366 8.71 -11.42 -27.68
N LYS A 367 7.55 -11.54 -27.04
CA LYS A 367 6.32 -10.89 -27.51
C LYS A 367 6.05 -9.63 -26.69
N LEU A 368 5.87 -8.50 -27.37
CA LEU A 368 5.51 -7.21 -26.79
C LEU A 368 3.99 -7.06 -26.83
N VAL A 369 3.37 -6.83 -25.68
CA VAL A 369 1.94 -6.49 -25.60
C VAL A 369 1.80 -5.11 -25.00
N GLN A 370 1.03 -4.26 -25.68
CA GLN A 370 0.72 -2.91 -25.22
C GLN A 370 -0.62 -2.87 -24.49
N GLY A 371 -0.63 -2.18 -23.36
CA GLY A 371 -1.85 -2.01 -22.56
C GLY A 371 -1.84 -0.76 -21.71
N VAL A 372 -2.89 -0.66 -20.90
CA VAL A 372 -3.12 0.41 -19.92
C VAL A 372 -3.29 -0.21 -18.53
N ILE A 373 -2.77 0.46 -17.48
CA ILE A 373 -3.07 0.07 -16.11
C ILE A 373 -4.56 0.30 -15.88
N GLU A 374 -5.29 -0.77 -15.61
CA GLU A 374 -6.65 -0.63 -15.10
C GLU A 374 -6.65 -0.34 -13.61
N TYR A 375 -5.77 -1.02 -12.88
CA TYR A 375 -5.56 -0.79 -11.46
C TYR A 375 -4.15 -1.22 -11.05
N ILE A 376 -3.71 -0.66 -9.94
CA ILE A 376 -2.41 -0.94 -9.35
C ILE A 376 -2.61 -1.04 -7.84
N THR A 377 -1.95 -2.01 -7.25
CA THR A 377 -1.84 -2.21 -5.81
C THR A 377 -0.34 -2.32 -5.48
N PRO A 378 0.05 -2.32 -4.20
CA PRO A 378 1.47 -2.42 -3.83
C PRO A 378 2.15 -3.70 -4.32
N THR A 379 1.37 -4.74 -4.64
CA THR A 379 1.88 -6.07 -4.97
C THR A 379 1.36 -6.61 -6.30
N VAL A 380 0.34 -5.98 -6.89
CA VAL A 380 -0.29 -6.45 -8.13
C VAL A 380 -0.52 -5.28 -9.07
N VAL A 381 -0.18 -5.48 -10.35
CA VAL A 381 -0.56 -4.55 -11.42
C VAL A 381 -1.51 -5.27 -12.36
N GLY A 382 -2.64 -4.63 -12.60
CA GLY A 382 -3.65 -5.07 -13.54
C GLY A 382 -3.58 -4.30 -14.84
N ILE A 383 -3.40 -5.02 -15.95
CA ILE A 383 -3.20 -4.42 -17.28
C ILE A 383 -4.27 -4.96 -18.23
N ALA A 384 -5.07 -4.05 -18.79
CA ALA A 384 -5.89 -4.34 -19.95
C ALA A 384 -5.09 -4.10 -21.22
N PHE A 385 -5.17 -5.01 -22.17
CA PHE A 385 -4.51 -4.89 -23.46
C PHE A 385 -5.29 -3.96 -24.38
N TYR A 386 -4.59 -3.15 -25.18
CA TYR A 386 -5.26 -2.33 -26.20
C TYR A 386 -5.91 -3.16 -27.30
N GLN A 387 -5.34 -4.33 -27.57
CA GLN A 387 -5.88 -5.31 -28.49
C GLN A 387 -5.85 -6.69 -27.84
N PRO A 388 -6.90 -7.50 -28.03
CA PRO A 388 -6.91 -8.87 -27.55
C PRO A 388 -5.72 -9.66 -28.09
N ILE A 389 -5.05 -10.43 -27.24
CA ILE A 389 -4.01 -11.36 -27.65
C ILE A 389 -4.62 -12.70 -28.04
N ASN A 390 -3.96 -13.44 -28.95
CA ASN A 390 -4.48 -14.70 -29.48
C ASN A 390 -4.76 -15.76 -28.41
N GLU A 391 -3.91 -15.80 -27.39
CA GLU A 391 -3.92 -16.78 -26.29
C GLU A 391 -3.57 -16.06 -24.99
N ALA A 392 -4.21 -16.45 -23.89
CA ALA A 392 -3.88 -15.94 -22.55
C ALA A 392 -2.42 -16.25 -22.19
N ILE A 393 -1.82 -15.39 -21.36
CA ILE A 393 -0.47 -15.61 -20.87
C ILE A 393 -0.51 -16.71 -19.80
N GLU A 394 0.39 -17.69 -19.93
CA GLU A 394 0.47 -18.81 -19.00
C GLU A 394 0.76 -18.32 -17.56
N ILE A 395 -0.09 -18.76 -16.62
CA ILE A 395 0.04 -18.47 -15.19
C ILE A 395 1.39 -19.03 -14.70
N GLY A 396 2.10 -18.29 -13.86
CA GLY A 396 3.44 -18.68 -13.41
C GLY A 396 4.57 -18.06 -14.22
N LYS A 397 4.32 -17.59 -15.45
CA LYS A 397 5.37 -17.01 -16.30
C LYS A 397 5.88 -15.71 -15.72
N THR A 398 7.21 -15.54 -15.77
CA THR A 398 7.84 -14.27 -15.46
C THR A 398 7.72 -13.34 -16.65
N VAL A 399 7.32 -12.09 -16.38
CA VAL A 399 7.16 -11.04 -17.38
C VAL A 399 7.94 -9.81 -16.95
N ARG A 400 8.49 -9.06 -17.90
CA ARG A 400 9.00 -7.71 -17.64
C ARG A 400 7.90 -6.72 -17.97
N VAL A 401 7.70 -5.76 -17.07
CA VAL A 401 6.76 -4.67 -17.24
C VAL A 401 7.55 -3.38 -17.30
N GLN A 402 7.31 -2.61 -18.36
CA GLN A 402 7.81 -1.26 -18.51
C GLN A 402 6.64 -0.29 -18.27
N LEU A 403 6.67 0.43 -17.16
CA LEU A 403 5.70 1.48 -16.83
C LEU A 403 6.30 2.85 -17.10
N PHE A 404 5.52 3.71 -17.73
CA PHE A 404 5.87 5.11 -17.93
C PHE A 404 5.02 5.97 -16.99
N PHE A 405 5.67 6.79 -16.17
CA PHE A 405 4.99 7.74 -15.30
C PHE A 405 5.67 9.10 -15.41
N PHE A 406 4.98 10.08 -15.99
CA PHE A 406 5.57 11.34 -16.43
C PHE A 406 6.75 11.11 -17.39
N ASP A 407 7.93 11.67 -17.09
CA ASP A 407 9.15 11.51 -17.89
C ASP A 407 10.01 10.32 -17.46
N LEU A 408 9.44 9.42 -16.65
CA LEU A 408 10.18 8.35 -16.01
C LEU A 408 9.72 7.01 -16.52
N MET A 409 10.69 6.14 -16.74
CA MET A 409 10.48 4.75 -17.10
C MET A 409 10.87 3.85 -15.93
N PHE A 410 9.94 2.99 -15.54
CA PHE A 410 10.08 2.02 -14.46
C PHE A 410 10.04 0.63 -15.06
N ASN A 411 11.11 -0.14 -14.84
CA ASN A 411 11.22 -1.52 -15.31
C ASN A 411 11.21 -2.46 -14.11
N PHE A 412 10.33 -3.45 -14.14
CA PHE A 412 10.33 -4.49 -13.12
C PHE A 412 9.95 -5.84 -13.70
N LYS A 413 10.32 -6.90 -12.98
CA LYS A 413 9.88 -8.27 -13.25
C LYS A 413 8.71 -8.60 -12.33
N GLY A 414 7.72 -9.28 -12.89
CA GLY A 414 6.62 -9.85 -12.14
C GLY A 414 6.29 -11.23 -12.66
N SER A 415 5.33 -11.89 -12.03
CA SER A 415 4.87 -13.21 -12.42
C SER A 415 3.36 -13.15 -12.71
N VAL A 416 2.92 -13.76 -13.81
CA VAL A 416 1.50 -13.72 -14.21
C VAL A 416 0.66 -14.52 -13.23
N ILE A 417 -0.35 -13.88 -12.63
CA ILE A 417 -1.23 -14.48 -11.62
C ILE A 417 -2.56 -14.93 -12.18
N SER A 418 -3.03 -14.20 -13.19
CA SER A 418 -4.15 -14.60 -14.03
C SER A 418 -4.06 -13.83 -15.35
N SER A 419 -4.59 -14.40 -16.41
CA SER A 419 -4.62 -13.77 -17.73
C SER A 419 -5.82 -14.26 -18.51
N THR A 420 -6.44 -13.35 -19.24
CA THR A 420 -7.38 -13.64 -20.33
C THR A 420 -6.77 -13.16 -21.65
N LYS A 421 -7.53 -13.21 -22.74
CA LYS A 421 -7.12 -12.60 -24.02
C LYS A 421 -7.09 -11.08 -23.98
N ASP A 422 -7.80 -10.46 -23.05
CA ASP A 422 -7.96 -9.00 -22.98
C ASP A 422 -7.18 -8.38 -21.83
N TYR A 423 -6.67 -9.22 -20.92
CA TYR A 423 -6.28 -8.76 -19.60
C TYR A 423 -5.20 -9.64 -18.95
N VAL A 424 -4.36 -9.05 -18.11
CA VAL A 424 -3.41 -9.77 -17.25
C VAL A 424 -3.26 -9.13 -15.87
N ASN A 425 -3.23 -9.96 -14.85
CA ASN A 425 -2.79 -9.61 -13.51
C ASN A 425 -1.34 -10.08 -13.31
N ILE A 426 -0.48 -9.17 -12.84
CA ILE A 426 0.94 -9.45 -12.62
C ILE A 426 1.27 -9.23 -11.14
N PHE A 427 1.68 -10.29 -10.45
CA PHE A 427 2.24 -10.19 -9.11
C PHE A 427 3.67 -9.70 -9.21
N ILE A 428 4.00 -8.74 -8.37
CA ILE A 428 5.30 -8.12 -8.37
C ILE A 428 6.08 -8.66 -7.19
N LYS A 429 7.07 -9.50 -7.51
CA LYS A 429 8.00 -10.02 -6.52
C LYS A 429 9.01 -8.90 -6.25
N ASP A 430 9.03 -8.40 -5.02
CA ASP A 430 10.06 -7.45 -4.60
C ASP A 430 11.43 -8.09 -4.77
N THR A 431 12.19 -7.64 -5.77
CA THR A 431 13.51 -8.18 -6.08
C THR A 431 14.63 -7.49 -5.28
N GLY A 432 14.34 -6.51 -4.42
CA GLY A 432 15.34 -5.77 -3.63
C GLY A 432 16.31 -4.90 -4.47
N GLU A 433 16.43 -5.17 -5.76
CA GLU A 433 17.15 -4.38 -6.74
C GLU A 433 16.19 -3.99 -7.86
N SER A 434 15.92 -2.71 -7.96
CA SER A 434 15.46 -2.11 -9.21
C SER A 434 16.42 -0.98 -9.55
N VAL A 435 16.98 -1.05 -10.76
CA VAL A 435 17.77 0.02 -11.35
C VAL A 435 16.75 1.02 -11.88
N PHE A 436 16.60 2.13 -11.15
CA PHE A 436 15.72 3.22 -11.52
C PHE A 436 16.53 4.25 -12.31
N GLY A 437 15.95 4.77 -13.40
CA GLY A 437 16.47 5.95 -14.07
C GLY A 437 16.44 7.19 -13.14
N SER A 438 16.44 8.39 -13.73
CA SER A 438 16.60 9.68 -13.04
C SER A 438 15.38 10.12 -12.19
N LEU A 439 14.84 9.24 -11.37
CA LEU A 439 14.02 9.56 -10.21
C LEU A 439 14.33 8.50 -9.15
N HIS A 440 15.05 8.90 -8.10
CA HIS A 440 15.12 8.05 -6.91
C HIS A 440 13.83 8.20 -6.13
N VAL A 441 12.83 7.42 -6.54
CA VAL A 441 11.69 7.09 -5.69
C VAL A 441 12.26 6.24 -4.55
N PHE A 442 12.09 6.70 -3.32
CA PHE A 442 12.56 5.97 -2.14
C PHE A 442 11.97 4.54 -2.14
N GLY A 443 12.77 3.57 -1.70
CA GLY A 443 12.28 2.26 -1.31
C GLY A 443 11.99 1.27 -2.44
N ASN A 444 11.87 0.03 -1.99
CA ASN A 444 11.33 -1.15 -2.66
C ASN A 444 10.23 -0.81 -3.68
N LEU A 445 10.22 -1.52 -4.82
CA LEU A 445 9.21 -1.44 -5.88
C LEU A 445 7.76 -1.42 -5.34
N THR A 446 7.48 -2.13 -4.24
CA THR A 446 6.19 -2.09 -3.52
C THR A 446 5.77 -0.68 -3.08
N LEU A 447 6.72 0.15 -2.62
CA LEU A 447 6.44 1.53 -2.20
C LEU A 447 6.17 2.45 -3.40
N LEU A 448 6.87 2.24 -4.53
CA LEU A 448 6.56 2.92 -5.78
C LEU A 448 5.15 2.58 -6.26
N LEU A 449 4.80 1.29 -6.29
CA LEU A 449 3.47 0.84 -6.71
C LEU A 449 2.39 1.34 -5.76
N TYR A 450 2.67 1.36 -4.45
CA TYR A 450 1.81 2.01 -3.47
C TYR A 450 1.56 3.48 -3.87
N ARG A 451 2.59 4.27 -4.18
CA ARG A 451 2.43 5.66 -4.64
C ARG A 451 1.63 5.78 -5.93
N LEU A 452 1.95 4.96 -6.94
CA LEU A 452 1.22 4.96 -8.20
C LEU A 452 -0.25 4.64 -7.95
N SER A 453 -0.56 3.71 -7.05
CA SER A 453 -1.94 3.41 -6.68
C SER A 453 -2.65 4.51 -5.90
N LEU A 454 -1.94 5.34 -5.13
CA LEU A 454 -2.52 6.57 -4.55
C LEU A 454 -2.89 7.57 -5.66
N LEU A 455 -2.07 7.66 -6.71
CA LEU A 455 -2.28 8.57 -7.84
C LEU A 455 -3.29 8.03 -8.87
N TRP A 456 -3.59 6.73 -8.81
CA TRP A 456 -4.49 6.01 -9.72
C TRP A 456 -5.86 5.69 -9.11
N ILE A 457 -6.15 6.14 -7.88
CA ILE A 457 -7.54 6.19 -7.39
C ILE A 457 -8.29 7.05 -8.40
N ARG A 458 -9.13 6.39 -9.21
CA ARG A 458 -9.78 6.96 -10.40
C ARG A 458 -10.27 8.39 -10.15
N ILE A 459 -9.77 9.31 -10.99
CA ILE A 459 -10.52 10.49 -11.45
C ILE A 459 -11.74 10.00 -12.22
#